data_AF-A0A2A9MG40-F1
#
_entry.id   AF-A0A2A9MG40-F1
#
_cell.length_a   1.000
_cell.length_b   1.000
_cell.length_c   1.000
_cell.angle_alpha   90.00
_cell.angle_beta   90.00
_cell.angle_gamma   90.00
#
_symmetry.space_group_name_H-M   'P 1'
#
loop_
_entity.id
_entity.type
_entity.pdbx_description
1 polymer ?
#
loop_
_entity_poly.entity_id
_entity_poly.type
_entity_poly.pdbx_seq_one_letter_code
_entity_poly.pdbx_strand_id
1 'polypeptide(L)'
;MPCFRGPPSPTKCPPTSWPKMLQDFLVSKGLTGINLDTTSFVAACSELTHDPENVEASLSDADKKKRIAQIDDEHRNRRYLLRLFESLFKEDGPHVYVSDVVMEEVSTIFRSFAGPRERDRATILFSRVKNSKESLREYDVCDVSHHLLGQRSKHMKPRHQRIFMDGIQRRLLTLTADKAFVSACRHRGFDLVVEGWVLEHSPRSLTGL
;
A
#
# COMPACT_ATOMS: atom_id res chain seq x y z
N MET A 1 22.37 16.66 -50.65
CA MET A 1 21.34 16.36 -49.64
C MET A 1 22.01 16.05 -48.31
N PRO A 2 21.83 16.88 -47.27
CA PRO A 2 22.10 16.48 -45.89
C PRO A 2 20.78 16.34 -45.10
N CYS A 3 20.70 15.25 -44.34
CA CYS A 3 19.57 14.82 -43.55
C CYS A 3 19.23 15.83 -42.43
N PHE A 4 17.96 16.24 -42.34
CA PHE A 4 17.41 16.97 -41.20
C PHE A 4 17.42 16.06 -39.97
N ARG A 5 18.25 16.39 -38.98
CA ARG A 5 18.08 15.88 -37.61
C ARG A 5 16.87 16.58 -37.01
N GLY A 6 15.79 15.82 -36.79
CA GLY A 6 14.64 16.30 -36.02
C GLY A 6 15.06 16.70 -34.60
N PRO A 7 14.29 17.57 -33.93
CA PRO A 7 14.59 17.98 -32.57
C PRO A 7 14.59 16.76 -31.64
N PRO A 8 15.46 16.71 -30.62
CA PRO A 8 15.46 15.61 -29.67
C PRO A 8 14.09 15.52 -29.01
N SER A 9 13.52 14.32 -29.05
CA SER A 9 12.30 13.94 -28.33
C SER A 9 12.42 14.36 -26.86
N PRO A 10 11.40 15.00 -26.26
CA PRO A 10 11.47 15.41 -24.88
C PRO A 10 11.61 14.17 -24.01
N THR A 11 12.77 14.02 -23.38
CA THR A 11 12.97 13.15 -22.23
C THR A 11 11.99 13.60 -21.16
N LYS A 12 10.81 12.97 -21.13
CA LYS A 12 9.84 13.16 -20.07
C LYS A 12 10.48 12.63 -18.79
N CYS A 13 11.05 13.54 -18.01
CA CYS A 13 11.21 13.32 -16.58
C CYS A 13 9.87 12.76 -16.06
N PRO A 14 9.89 11.71 -15.21
CA PRO A 14 8.68 11.26 -14.57
C PRO A 14 8.06 12.44 -13.82
N PRO A 15 6.73 12.56 -13.80
CA PRO A 15 6.10 13.77 -13.31
C PRO A 15 6.43 13.94 -11.83
N THR A 16 7.00 15.08 -11.48
CA THR A 16 7.17 15.61 -10.12
C THR A 16 5.85 15.84 -9.38
N SER A 17 4.73 15.32 -9.91
CA SER A 17 3.36 15.61 -9.47
C SER A 17 2.79 14.61 -8.47
N TRP A 18 3.43 13.46 -8.22
CA TRP A 18 2.80 12.39 -7.43
C TRP A 18 2.59 12.73 -5.95
N PRO A 19 3.57 13.29 -5.20
CA PRO A 19 3.34 13.72 -3.81
C PRO A 19 2.26 14.79 -3.72
N LYS A 20 2.22 15.71 -4.70
CA LYS A 20 1.23 16.77 -4.78
C LYS A 20 -0.18 16.22 -5.07
N MET A 21 -0.32 15.26 -5.99
CA MET A 21 -1.59 14.61 -6.29
C MET A 21 -2.15 13.83 -5.09
N LEU A 22 -1.30 13.11 -4.34
CA LEU A 22 -1.73 12.42 -3.13
C LEU A 22 -2.17 13.43 -2.05
N GLN A 23 -1.38 14.47 -1.83
CA GLN A 23 -1.72 15.52 -0.87
C GLN A 23 -3.03 16.24 -1.25
N ASP A 24 -3.18 16.61 -2.52
CA ASP A 24 -4.39 17.25 -3.05
C ASP A 24 -5.61 16.32 -2.90
N PHE A 25 -5.44 15.01 -3.13
CA PHE A 25 -6.48 14.01 -2.90
C PHE A 25 -6.89 13.95 -1.43
N LEU A 26 -5.91 13.82 -0.52
CA LEU A 26 -6.17 13.78 0.93
C LEU A 26 -6.93 15.04 1.38
N VAL A 27 -6.47 16.23 0.96
CA VAL A 27 -7.16 17.50 1.25
C VAL A 27 -8.57 17.52 0.68
N SER A 28 -8.77 17.10 -0.58
CA SER A 28 -10.09 17.09 -1.22
C SER A 28 -11.11 16.19 -0.52
N LYS A 29 -10.64 15.13 0.14
CA LYS A 29 -11.45 14.18 0.92
C LYS A 29 -11.48 14.52 2.41
N GLY A 30 -10.78 15.58 2.84
CA GLY A 30 -10.61 15.93 4.24
C GLY A 30 -9.96 14.79 5.05
N LEU A 31 -9.03 14.06 4.44
CA LEU A 31 -8.24 13.02 5.10
C LEU A 31 -6.98 13.64 5.70
N THR A 32 -6.57 13.16 6.86
CA THR A 32 -5.46 13.71 7.65
C THR A 32 -4.14 12.99 7.39
N GLY A 33 -4.18 11.88 6.65
CA GLY A 33 -3.01 11.05 6.39
C GLY A 33 -3.36 9.70 5.78
N ILE A 34 -2.45 8.76 5.97
CA ILE A 34 -2.45 7.42 5.39
C ILE A 34 -2.45 6.37 6.51
N ASN A 35 -3.29 5.36 6.37
CA ASN A 35 -3.27 4.14 7.17
C ASN A 35 -2.68 3.02 6.31
N LEU A 36 -1.69 2.29 6.82
CA LEU A 36 -1.17 1.09 6.14
C LEU A 36 -1.71 -0.17 6.80
N ASP A 37 -2.39 -1.00 6.02
CA ASP A 37 -2.70 -2.36 6.45
C ASP A 37 -1.45 -3.27 6.37
N THR A 38 -1.58 -4.49 6.91
CA THR A 38 -0.51 -5.49 6.91
C THR A 38 0.01 -5.75 5.50
N THR A 39 -0.88 -5.87 4.50
CA THR A 39 -0.46 -6.21 3.14
C THR A 39 0.35 -5.08 2.48
N SER A 40 -0.01 -3.83 2.76
CA SER A 40 0.70 -2.65 2.26
C SER A 40 2.02 -2.42 2.95
N PHE A 41 2.08 -2.66 4.26
CA PHE A 41 3.35 -2.56 4.99
C PHE A 41 4.35 -3.62 4.51
N VAL A 42 3.90 -4.86 4.33
CA VAL A 42 4.74 -5.93 3.77
C VAL A 42 5.22 -5.54 2.36
N ALA A 43 4.32 -5.04 1.50
CA ALA A 43 4.70 -4.57 0.17
C ALA A 43 5.71 -3.40 0.22
N ALA A 44 5.59 -2.48 1.19
CA ALA A 44 6.52 -1.38 1.38
C ALA A 44 7.94 -1.83 1.72
N CYS A 45 8.10 -2.99 2.34
CA CYS A 45 9.41 -3.52 2.71
C CYS A 45 9.96 -4.55 1.69
N SER A 46 9.11 -5.11 0.84
CA SER A 46 9.48 -6.30 0.05
C SER A 46 10.50 -6.00 -1.04
N GLU A 47 11.43 -6.94 -1.27
CA GLU A 47 12.37 -6.85 -2.38
C GLU A 47 11.68 -6.80 -3.75
N LEU A 48 10.49 -7.39 -3.89
CA LEU A 48 9.70 -7.27 -5.13
C LEU A 48 9.28 -5.83 -5.47
N THR A 49 9.27 -4.94 -4.47
CA THR A 49 9.00 -3.51 -4.66
C THR A 49 10.27 -2.71 -4.94
N HIS A 50 11.39 -3.07 -4.30
CA HIS A 50 12.62 -2.28 -4.28
C HIS A 50 13.68 -2.74 -5.29
N ASP A 51 13.74 -4.03 -5.59
CA ASP A 51 14.74 -4.64 -6.48
C ASP A 51 14.13 -5.82 -7.28
N PRO A 52 13.12 -5.54 -8.12
CA PRO A 52 12.40 -6.58 -8.84
C PRO A 52 13.30 -7.35 -9.82
N GLU A 53 14.31 -6.70 -10.40
CA GLU A 53 15.23 -7.30 -11.38
C GLU A 53 16.09 -8.39 -10.73
N ASN A 54 16.61 -8.14 -9.52
CA ASN A 54 17.35 -9.15 -8.77
C ASN A 54 16.45 -10.32 -8.35
N VAL A 55 15.22 -10.04 -7.90
CA VAL A 55 14.27 -11.12 -7.55
C VAL A 55 13.95 -11.97 -8.79
N GLU A 56 13.67 -11.35 -9.94
CA GLU A 56 13.41 -12.08 -11.19
C GLU A 56 14.61 -12.90 -11.65
N ALA A 57 15.82 -12.35 -11.54
CA ALA A 57 17.04 -13.08 -11.88
C ALA A 57 17.20 -14.34 -11.02
N SER A 58 16.80 -14.29 -9.75
CA SER A 58 16.89 -15.41 -8.80
C SER A 58 15.82 -16.50 -8.98
N LEU A 59 14.77 -16.27 -9.78
CA LEU A 59 13.72 -17.26 -10.00
C LEU A 59 14.16 -18.39 -10.94
N SER A 60 13.70 -19.60 -10.64
CA SER A 60 13.84 -20.75 -11.54
C SER A 60 13.05 -20.54 -12.83
N ASP A 61 13.42 -21.20 -13.92
CA ASP A 61 12.71 -21.08 -15.20
C ASP A 61 11.26 -21.60 -15.13
N ALA A 62 10.97 -22.54 -14.23
CA ALA A 62 9.63 -23.03 -13.95
C ALA A 62 8.78 -21.96 -13.25
N ASP A 63 9.36 -21.23 -12.30
CA ASP A 63 8.70 -20.13 -11.60
C ASP A 63 8.50 -18.92 -12.50
N LYS A 64 9.48 -18.62 -13.37
CA LYS A 64 9.37 -17.59 -14.41
C LYS A 64 8.20 -17.91 -15.33
N LYS A 65 8.13 -19.12 -15.90
CA LYS A 65 7.04 -19.53 -16.81
C LYS A 65 5.64 -19.44 -16.19
N LYS A 66 5.51 -19.73 -14.89
CA LYS A 66 4.24 -19.58 -14.15
C LYS A 66 3.85 -18.12 -13.93
N ARG A 67 4.82 -17.19 -13.97
CA ARG A 67 4.69 -15.78 -13.60
C ARG A 67 4.75 -14.80 -14.78
N ILE A 68 5.07 -15.22 -16.01
CA ILE A 68 5.23 -14.33 -17.19
C ILE A 68 4.03 -13.37 -17.40
N ALA A 69 2.78 -13.82 -17.22
CA ALA A 69 1.61 -12.96 -17.37
C ALA A 69 1.37 -11.98 -16.19
N GLN A 70 1.92 -12.28 -15.00
CA GLN A 70 1.89 -11.38 -13.84
C GLN A 70 3.04 -10.36 -13.91
N ILE A 71 4.19 -10.77 -14.43
CA ILE A 71 5.42 -9.96 -14.48
C ILE A 71 5.23 -8.70 -15.34
N ASP A 72 4.64 -8.81 -16.54
CA ASP A 72 4.48 -7.66 -17.46
C ASP A 72 3.53 -6.58 -16.92
N ASP A 73 2.40 -6.97 -16.33
CA ASP A 73 1.43 -6.02 -15.75
C ASP A 73 1.93 -5.44 -14.41
N GLU A 74 2.82 -6.17 -13.73
CA GLU A 74 3.49 -5.71 -12.52
C GLU A 74 4.66 -4.75 -12.79
N HIS A 75 5.43 -4.90 -13.88
CA HIS A 75 6.57 -4.02 -14.15
C HIS A 75 6.21 -2.53 -14.23
N ARG A 76 5.04 -2.19 -14.76
CA ARG A 76 4.56 -0.80 -14.84
C ARG A 76 4.06 -0.29 -13.49
N ASN A 77 3.39 -1.15 -12.73
CA ASN A 77 2.80 -0.83 -11.44
C ASN A 77 3.83 -0.78 -10.30
N ARG A 78 4.90 -1.58 -10.36
CA ARG A 78 5.98 -1.62 -9.36
C ARG A 78 6.72 -0.30 -9.20
N ARG A 79 7.06 0.37 -10.31
CA ARG A 79 7.70 1.70 -10.26
C ARG A 79 6.78 2.77 -9.66
N TYR A 80 5.46 2.63 -9.87
CA TYR A 80 4.47 3.50 -9.23
C TYR A 80 4.38 3.23 -7.74
N LEU A 81 4.36 1.96 -7.34
CA LEU A 81 4.27 1.54 -5.94
C LEU A 81 5.52 1.93 -5.14
N LEU A 82 6.72 1.75 -5.71
CA LEU A 82 7.96 2.20 -5.09
C LEU A 82 7.94 3.71 -4.85
N ARG A 83 7.57 4.49 -5.86
CA ARG A 83 7.44 5.96 -5.74
C ARG A 83 6.37 6.37 -4.74
N LEU A 84 5.27 5.62 -4.65
CA LEU A 84 4.25 5.84 -3.63
C LEU A 84 4.87 5.70 -2.24
N PHE A 85 5.48 4.55 -1.93
CA PHE A 85 6.09 4.33 -0.62
C PHE A 85 7.23 5.31 -0.31
N GLU A 86 8.10 5.60 -1.28
CA GLU A 86 9.13 6.63 -1.13
C GLU A 86 8.52 7.99 -0.77
N SER A 87 7.36 8.34 -1.34
CA SER A 87 6.68 9.60 -1.03
C SER A 87 6.04 9.59 0.36
N LEU A 88 5.53 8.44 0.81
CA LEU A 88 4.92 8.29 2.14
C LEU A 88 5.94 8.46 3.27
N PHE A 89 7.15 7.91 3.08
CA PHE A 89 8.17 7.84 4.13
C PHE A 89 9.28 8.90 4.01
N LYS A 90 9.08 9.95 3.22
CA LYS A 90 9.93 11.15 3.19
C LYS A 90 9.67 12.04 4.41
N GLU A 91 10.63 12.89 4.76
CA GLU A 91 10.54 13.79 5.94
C GLU A 91 9.29 14.70 5.89
N ASP A 92 9.02 15.29 4.72
CA ASP A 92 7.82 16.11 4.43
C ASP A 92 6.65 15.30 3.86
N GLY A 93 6.67 13.97 4.04
CA GLY A 93 5.59 13.09 3.61
C GLY A 93 4.30 13.26 4.43
N PRO A 94 3.17 12.71 3.95
CA PRO A 94 1.93 12.71 4.72
C PRO A 94 2.10 11.95 6.04
N HIS A 95 1.21 12.21 7.00
CA HIS A 95 1.18 11.42 8.22
C HIS A 95 0.87 9.95 7.90
N VAL A 96 1.77 9.03 8.29
CA VAL A 96 1.59 7.59 8.13
C VAL A 96 1.32 6.96 9.48
N TYR A 97 0.18 6.27 9.56
CA TYR A 97 -0.29 5.52 10.72
C TYR A 97 -0.26 4.03 10.43
N VAL A 98 0.13 3.25 11.43
CA VAL A 98 0.08 1.79 11.43
C VAL A 98 -0.48 1.33 12.77
N SER A 99 -1.58 0.58 12.76
CA SER A 99 -2.19 0.16 14.03
C SER A 99 -1.32 -0.89 14.75
N ASP A 100 -1.48 -0.98 16.07
CA ASP A 100 -0.75 -1.98 16.89
C ASP A 100 -0.94 -3.41 16.36
N VAL A 101 -2.13 -3.71 15.80
CA VAL A 101 -2.44 -5.01 15.19
C VAL A 101 -1.54 -5.25 13.97
N VAL A 102 -1.38 -4.24 13.10
CA VAL A 102 -0.50 -4.35 11.94
C VAL A 102 0.96 -4.47 12.39
N MET A 103 1.39 -3.67 13.37
CA MET A 103 2.75 -3.74 13.92
C MET A 103 3.09 -5.16 14.42
N GLU A 104 2.17 -5.79 15.15
CA GLU A 104 2.32 -7.16 15.66
C GLU A 104 2.38 -8.18 14.52
N GLU A 105 1.43 -8.13 13.58
CA GLU A 105 1.38 -9.07 12.45
C GLU A 105 2.62 -8.99 11.57
N VAL A 106 3.03 -7.77 11.22
CA VAL A 106 4.25 -7.52 10.45
C VAL A 106 5.46 -8.03 11.24
N SER A 107 5.58 -7.74 12.53
CA SER A 107 6.70 -8.23 13.33
C SER A 107 6.81 -9.77 13.30
N THR A 108 5.68 -10.47 13.36
CA THR A 108 5.64 -11.94 13.19
C THR A 108 6.07 -12.37 11.80
N ILE A 109 5.52 -11.77 10.75
CA ILE A 109 5.84 -12.10 9.35
C ILE A 109 7.34 -11.93 9.09
N PHE A 110 7.92 -10.79 9.49
CA PHE A 110 9.32 -10.48 9.20
C PHE A 110 10.29 -11.33 10.00
N ARG A 111 9.94 -11.69 11.23
CA ARG A 111 10.72 -12.64 12.03
C ARG A 111 10.74 -14.03 11.39
N SER A 112 9.61 -14.48 10.85
CA SER A 112 9.46 -15.84 10.34
C SER A 112 9.90 -16.03 8.89
N PHE A 113 9.69 -15.05 8.02
CA PHE A 113 9.79 -15.26 6.56
C PHE A 113 10.64 -14.25 5.80
N ALA A 114 10.91 -13.07 6.37
CA ALA A 114 11.61 -12.01 5.64
C ALA A 114 13.13 -12.24 5.57
N GLY A 115 13.72 -11.84 4.44
CA GLY A 115 15.16 -11.79 4.25
C GLY A 115 15.83 -10.63 5.03
N PRO A 116 17.17 -10.60 5.15
CA PRO A 116 17.88 -9.57 5.90
C PRO A 116 17.53 -8.13 5.46
N ARG A 117 17.48 -7.88 4.15
CA ARG A 117 17.18 -6.55 3.59
C ARG A 117 15.75 -6.09 3.90
N GLU A 118 14.80 -7.00 3.87
CA GLU A 118 13.40 -6.72 4.19
C GLU A 118 13.23 -6.39 5.68
N ARG A 119 13.96 -7.08 6.57
CA ARG A 119 13.98 -6.77 8.02
C ARG A 119 14.61 -5.42 8.32
N ASP A 120 15.71 -5.08 7.66
CA ASP A 120 16.35 -3.77 7.83
C ASP A 120 15.41 -2.65 7.37
N ARG A 121 14.75 -2.82 6.22
CA ARG A 121 13.73 -1.87 5.74
C ARG A 121 12.55 -1.76 6.70
N ALA A 122 12.01 -2.86 7.21
CA ALA A 122 10.91 -2.82 8.17
C ALA A 122 11.29 -2.02 9.42
N THR A 123 12.50 -2.21 9.93
CA THR A 123 13.02 -1.47 11.09
C THR A 123 13.09 0.04 10.81
N ILE A 124 13.60 0.44 9.64
CA ILE A 124 13.67 1.85 9.22
C ILE A 124 12.27 2.43 9.01
N LEU A 125 11.35 1.69 8.38
CA LEU A 125 10.00 2.18 8.13
C LEU A 125 9.22 2.33 9.44
N PHE A 126 9.35 1.39 10.38
CA PHE A 126 8.73 1.51 11.70
C PHE A 126 9.19 2.74 12.47
N SER A 127 10.46 3.11 12.42
CA SER A 127 10.93 4.33 13.10
C SER A 127 10.38 5.62 12.48
N ARG A 128 9.88 5.56 11.24
CA ARG A 128 9.23 6.67 10.54
C ARG A 128 7.72 6.71 10.69
N VAL A 129 7.09 5.64 11.18
CA VAL A 129 5.66 5.64 11.47
C VAL A 129 5.40 6.57 12.66
N LYS A 130 4.56 7.58 12.45
CA LYS A 130 4.22 8.55 13.49
C LYS A 130 3.03 8.00 14.30
N ASN A 131 3.28 7.00 15.15
CA ASN A 131 2.27 6.27 15.94
C ASN A 131 1.62 7.07 17.07
N SER A 132 1.55 8.40 17.02
CA SER A 132 0.96 9.16 18.13
C SER A 132 -0.56 8.95 18.17
N LYS A 133 -0.98 7.98 19.01
CA LYS A 133 -2.36 7.80 19.47
C LYS A 133 -2.96 9.13 19.98
N GLU A 134 -2.11 10.06 20.41
CA GLU A 134 -2.46 11.39 20.92
C GLU A 134 -2.73 12.47 19.85
N SER A 135 -2.36 12.27 18.57
CA SER A 135 -2.48 13.36 17.56
C SER A 135 -3.74 13.31 16.69
N LEU A 136 -4.40 12.15 16.60
CA LEU A 136 -5.53 11.95 15.69
C LEU A 136 -6.82 11.84 16.49
N ARG A 137 -7.68 12.84 16.35
CA ARG A 137 -9.06 12.79 16.87
C ARG A 137 -9.81 11.67 16.17
N GLU A 138 -10.42 10.79 16.96
CA GLU A 138 -11.38 9.82 16.44
C GLU A 138 -12.69 10.54 16.12
N TYR A 139 -13.21 10.27 14.93
CA TYR A 139 -14.48 10.77 14.45
C TYR A 139 -15.52 9.66 14.62
N ASP A 140 -16.71 10.04 15.09
CA ASP A 140 -17.84 9.13 15.12
C ASP A 140 -18.32 8.88 13.69
N VAL A 141 -18.19 7.64 13.23
CA VAL A 141 -18.65 7.18 11.92
C VAL A 141 -19.65 6.05 12.14
N CYS A 142 -20.77 6.40 12.78
CA CYS A 142 -21.87 5.50 13.13
C CYS A 142 -22.30 4.60 11.97
N ASP A 143 -22.46 5.15 10.75
CA ASP A 143 -23.01 4.42 9.62
C ASP A 143 -22.06 3.34 9.08
N VAL A 144 -20.74 3.57 9.08
CA VAL A 144 -19.78 2.61 8.53
C VAL A 144 -19.44 1.51 9.55
N SER A 145 -19.42 1.88 10.85
CA SER A 145 -19.13 0.97 11.96
C SER A 145 -20.13 -0.18 12.05
N HIS A 146 -21.42 0.12 11.92
CA HIS A 146 -22.49 -0.88 12.03
C HIS A 146 -22.41 -1.95 10.94
N HIS A 147 -22.02 -1.56 9.73
CA HIS A 147 -22.00 -2.46 8.57
C HIS A 147 -20.71 -3.27 8.45
N LEU A 148 -19.56 -2.67 8.77
CA LEU A 148 -18.29 -3.41 8.77
C LEU A 148 -18.22 -4.42 9.91
N LEU A 149 -18.79 -4.12 11.08
CA LEU A 149 -18.71 -4.96 12.28
C LEU A 149 -19.88 -5.96 12.43
N GLY A 150 -20.99 -5.75 11.74
CA GLY A 150 -22.24 -6.48 11.98
C GLY A 150 -22.28 -7.95 11.55
N GLN A 151 -21.40 -8.42 10.64
CA GLN A 151 -21.48 -9.80 10.12
C GLN A 151 -20.13 -10.46 9.81
N ARG A 152 -19.95 -11.71 10.28
CA ARG A 152 -18.75 -12.54 10.04
C ARG A 152 -18.63 -12.91 8.55
N SER A 153 -17.41 -12.87 8.01
CA SER A 153 -17.06 -13.43 6.70
C SER A 153 -15.65 -14.00 6.74
N LYS A 154 -15.40 -15.09 5.99
CA LYS A 154 -14.05 -15.65 5.85
C LYS A 154 -13.04 -14.65 5.27
N HIS A 155 -13.53 -13.66 4.51
CA HIS A 155 -12.75 -12.60 3.89
C HIS A 155 -12.73 -11.30 4.70
N MET A 156 -13.57 -11.17 5.74
CA MET A 156 -13.61 -10.02 6.64
C MET A 156 -13.35 -10.49 8.06
N LYS A 157 -12.09 -10.84 8.34
CA LYS A 157 -11.66 -11.25 9.67
C LYS A 157 -11.74 -10.04 10.63
N PRO A 158 -12.04 -10.25 11.93
CA PRO A 158 -12.13 -9.16 12.92
C PRO A 158 -10.95 -8.21 12.93
N ARG A 159 -9.74 -8.74 12.74
CA ARG A 159 -8.52 -7.94 12.63
C ARG A 159 -8.51 -6.99 11.42
N HIS A 160 -8.93 -7.44 10.23
CA HIS A 160 -8.98 -6.59 9.05
C HIS A 160 -10.07 -5.54 9.22
N GLN A 161 -11.23 -5.92 9.79
CA GLN A 161 -12.28 -4.96 10.14
C GLN A 161 -11.73 -3.86 11.05
N ARG A 162 -10.97 -4.21 12.10
CA ARG A 162 -10.34 -3.24 12.99
C ARG A 162 -9.38 -2.30 12.26
N ILE A 163 -8.48 -2.83 11.43
CA ILE A 163 -7.49 -2.01 10.68
C ILE A 163 -8.17 -0.99 9.77
N PHE A 164 -9.22 -1.39 9.06
CA PHE A 164 -9.95 -0.49 8.16
C PHE A 164 -10.82 0.50 8.95
N MET A 165 -11.42 0.06 10.06
CA MET A 165 -12.15 0.95 10.98
C MET A 165 -11.24 2.03 11.58
N ASP A 166 -10.01 1.68 11.99
CA ASP A 166 -9.03 2.63 12.50
C ASP A 166 -8.74 3.74 11.46
N GLY A 167 -8.61 3.35 10.19
CA GLY A 167 -8.43 4.29 9.07
C GLY A 167 -9.61 5.25 8.95
N ILE A 168 -10.84 4.74 8.96
CA ILE A 168 -12.06 5.54 8.80
C ILE A 168 -12.26 6.49 9.99
N GLN A 169 -12.19 5.97 11.22
CA GLN A 169 -12.36 6.76 12.44
C GLN A 169 -11.31 7.87 12.57
N ARG A 170 -10.09 7.66 12.07
CA ARG A 170 -9.01 8.65 12.13
C ARG A 170 -8.95 9.54 10.88
N ARG A 171 -9.87 9.37 9.94
CA ARG A 171 -9.91 10.04 8.63
C ARG A 171 -8.62 9.86 7.84
N LEU A 172 -8.15 8.63 7.73
CA LEU A 172 -6.95 8.24 7.00
C LEU A 172 -7.32 7.42 5.77
N LEU A 173 -6.62 7.65 4.65
CA LEU A 173 -6.73 6.80 3.48
C LEU A 173 -6.05 5.46 3.77
N THR A 174 -6.80 4.36 3.72
CA THR A 174 -6.20 3.03 3.93
C THR A 174 -5.62 2.51 2.62
N LEU A 175 -4.31 2.24 2.61
CA LEU A 175 -3.69 1.49 1.52
C LEU A 175 -3.83 -0.01 1.79
N THR A 176 -4.17 -0.78 0.75
CA THR A 176 -4.29 -2.24 0.87
C THR A 176 -3.99 -2.97 -0.45
N ALA A 177 -3.45 -4.18 -0.32
CA ALA A 177 -3.44 -5.20 -1.37
C ALA A 177 -4.42 -6.37 -1.09
N ASP A 178 -5.21 -6.31 -0.01
CA ASP A 178 -6.27 -7.28 0.31
C ASP A 178 -7.55 -7.00 -0.50
N LYS A 179 -7.47 -7.29 -1.80
CA LYS A 179 -8.61 -7.18 -2.73
C LYS A 179 -9.81 -8.05 -2.31
N ALA A 180 -9.57 -9.11 -1.53
CA ALA A 180 -10.64 -10.00 -1.08
C ALA A 180 -11.49 -9.32 0.02
N PHE A 181 -10.85 -8.59 0.93
CA PHE A 181 -11.56 -7.78 1.92
C PHE A 181 -12.36 -6.66 1.24
N VAL A 182 -11.73 -5.89 0.34
CA VAL A 182 -12.38 -4.78 -0.38
C VAL A 182 -13.57 -5.29 -1.21
N SER A 183 -13.40 -6.38 -1.94
CA SER A 183 -14.48 -7.02 -2.69
C SER A 183 -15.63 -7.50 -1.78
N ALA A 184 -15.31 -8.09 -0.61
CA ALA A 184 -16.32 -8.50 0.35
C ALA A 184 -17.11 -7.30 0.91
N CYS A 185 -16.49 -6.14 1.10
CA CYS A 185 -17.18 -4.91 1.49
C CYS A 185 -18.12 -4.43 0.37
N ARG A 186 -17.64 -4.40 -0.88
CA ARG A 186 -18.44 -4.02 -2.06
C ARG A 186 -19.67 -4.91 -2.22
N HIS A 187 -19.52 -6.22 -2.08
CA HIS A 187 -20.65 -7.16 -2.13
C HIS A 187 -21.70 -6.94 -1.04
N ARG A 188 -21.33 -6.26 0.04
CA ARG A 188 -22.23 -5.88 1.14
C ARG A 188 -22.81 -4.47 0.97
N GLY A 189 -22.58 -3.82 -0.16
CA GLY A 189 -23.08 -2.48 -0.47
C GLY A 189 -22.16 -1.34 -0.06
N PHE A 190 -20.93 -1.63 0.40
CA PHE A 190 -19.96 -0.62 0.85
C PHE A 190 -18.72 -0.64 -0.04
N ASP A 191 -18.71 0.23 -1.03
CA ASP A 191 -17.55 0.37 -1.91
C ASP A 191 -16.58 1.40 -1.34
N LEU A 192 -15.74 0.94 -0.42
CA LEU A 192 -14.74 1.75 0.29
C LEU A 192 -13.78 2.49 -0.66
N VAL A 193 -13.61 2.01 -1.90
CA VAL A 193 -12.79 2.67 -2.92
C VAL A 193 -13.53 3.86 -3.53
N VAL A 194 -14.79 3.67 -3.93
CA VAL A 194 -15.63 4.74 -4.49
C VAL A 194 -15.89 5.83 -3.45
N GLU A 195 -16.08 5.44 -2.20
CA GLU A 195 -16.24 6.37 -1.07
C GLU A 195 -14.95 7.12 -0.74
N GLY A 196 -13.80 6.65 -1.22
CA GLY A 196 -12.49 7.31 -1.05
C GLY A 196 -11.80 7.02 0.28
N TRP A 197 -12.20 5.94 0.98
CA TRP A 197 -11.57 5.48 2.22
C TRP A 197 -10.40 4.53 1.97
N VAL A 198 -10.38 3.85 0.83
CA VAL A 198 -9.41 2.82 0.49
C VAL A 198 -8.79 3.09 -0.87
N LEU A 199 -7.47 2.93 -0.96
CA LEU A 199 -6.75 2.84 -2.23
C LEU A 199 -6.13 1.45 -2.34
N GLU A 200 -6.58 0.69 -3.35
CA GLU A 200 -6.01 -0.62 -3.68
C GLU A 200 -4.69 -0.45 -4.45
N HIS A 201 -3.68 -1.25 -4.11
CA HIS A 201 -2.46 -1.36 -4.90
C HIS A 201 -2.14 -2.81 -5.27
N SER A 202 -1.10 -2.97 -6.09
CA SER A 202 -0.52 -4.25 -6.51
C SER A 202 0.98 -4.01 -6.68
N PRO A 203 1.90 -4.90 -6.24
CA PRO A 203 1.80 -6.36 -6.27
C PRO A 203 1.91 -7.05 -4.90
N ARG A 204 1.51 -8.33 -4.87
CA ARG A 204 1.64 -9.21 -3.70
C ARG A 204 3.09 -9.69 -3.51
N SER A 205 3.58 -9.64 -2.28
CA SER A 205 4.71 -10.39 -1.73
C SER A 205 4.50 -10.46 -0.21
N LEU A 206 4.74 -11.50 0.59
CA LEU A 206 5.68 -12.64 0.56
C LEU A 206 4.99 -14.03 0.55
N THR A 207 3.66 -14.12 0.56
CA THR A 207 2.94 -15.41 0.65
C THR A 207 2.41 -15.86 -0.71
N GLY A 208 3.37 -16.32 -1.52
CA GLY A 208 3.16 -17.18 -2.69
C GLY A 208 4.35 -18.13 -2.92
N LEU A 209 5.19 -18.30 -1.88
CA LEU A 209 6.21 -19.35 -1.77
C LEU A 209 5.53 -20.63 -1.27
#